data_AF-A0A535QV87-F1
#
_entry.id   AF-A0A535QV87-F1
#
_cell.length_a   1.000
_cell.length_b   1.000
_cell.length_c   1.000
_cell.angle_alpha   90.00
_cell.angle_beta   90.00
_cell.angle_gamma   90.00
#
_symmetry.space_group_name_H-M   'P 1'
#
loop_
_entity.id
_entity.type
_entity.pdbx_description
1 polymer ?
#
loop_
_entity_poly.entity_id
_entity_poly.type
_entity_poly.pdbx_seq_one_letter_code
_entity_poly.pdbx_strand_id
1 'polypeptide(L)'
;MNTFPGSTPIPNDYVLEVQVKPASVSSGAFGIFFRMQTGANHQGGYSFIIQQSGSWNGSSIDDGTGQGRSLFGRQGTALNSTGFTTIDLVIQGDTFRLYFNGAAQGGVSSINYSSGNLGLAVDGGADVLFKNLAIYSLP
;
A
#
# COMPACT_ATOMS: atom_id res chain seq x y z
N MET A 1 9.84 9.55 -8.33
CA MET A 1 8.95 9.69 -9.49
C MET A 1 7.64 10.21 -8.96
N ASN A 2 7.34 11.49 -9.17
CA ASN A 2 6.20 12.18 -8.53
C ASN A 2 5.07 12.49 -9.53
N THR A 3 5.11 11.84 -10.69
CA THR A 3 4.21 12.07 -11.82
C THR A 3 3.84 10.74 -12.47
N PHE A 4 2.62 10.66 -12.99
CA PHE A 4 2.16 9.61 -13.90
C PHE A 4 2.83 9.73 -15.28
N PRO A 5 2.72 8.68 -16.13
CA PRO A 5 3.02 8.79 -17.55
C PRO A 5 2.35 10.03 -18.16
N GLY A 6 3.11 10.83 -18.91
CA GLY A 6 2.63 12.11 -19.45
C GLY A 6 2.81 13.31 -18.50
N SER A 7 3.56 13.16 -17.40
CA SER A 7 3.91 14.23 -16.45
C SER A 7 2.75 14.79 -15.63
N THR A 8 1.61 14.11 -15.61
CA THR A 8 0.49 14.46 -14.73
C THR A 8 0.88 14.20 -13.27
N PRO A 9 0.71 15.15 -12.34
CA PRO A 9 0.94 14.91 -10.92
C PRO A 9 0.07 13.76 -10.41
N ILE A 10 0.60 12.98 -9.46
CA ILE A 10 -0.23 12.02 -8.72
C ILE A 10 -1.27 12.84 -7.91
N PRO A 11 -2.57 12.60 -8.06
CA PRO A 11 -3.61 13.28 -7.27
C PRO A 11 -3.46 12.94 -5.79
N ASN A 12 -3.96 13.81 -4.90
CA ASN A 12 -3.92 13.56 -3.46
C ASN A 12 -4.92 12.46 -3.04
N ASP A 13 -6.02 12.36 -3.77
CA ASP A 13 -7.09 11.40 -3.57
C ASP A 13 -7.18 10.46 -4.79
N TYR A 14 -7.01 9.17 -4.53
CA TYR A 14 -6.93 8.14 -5.57
C TYR A 14 -7.24 6.75 -5.05
N VAL A 15 -7.51 5.86 -5.98
CA VAL A 15 -7.50 4.42 -5.75
C VAL A 15 -6.26 3.84 -6.42
N LEU A 16 -5.49 3.04 -5.68
CA LEU A 16 -4.49 2.14 -6.23
C LEU A 16 -5.08 0.73 -6.25
N GLU A 17 -5.22 0.16 -7.44
CA GLU A 17 -5.68 -1.21 -7.65
C GLU A 17 -4.52 -2.06 -8.18
N VAL A 18 -4.31 -3.24 -7.62
CA VAL A 18 -3.31 -4.20 -8.12
C VAL A 18 -3.75 -5.64 -7.86
N GLN A 19 -3.47 -6.52 -8.82
CA GLN A 19 -3.66 -7.97 -8.62
C GLN A 19 -2.37 -8.61 -8.13
N VAL A 20 -2.46 -9.32 -7.00
CA VAL A 20 -1.32 -9.96 -6.35
C VAL A 20 -1.50 -11.47 -6.26
N LYS A 21 -0.40 -12.21 -6.41
CA LYS A 21 -0.33 -13.63 -6.10
C LYS A 21 0.99 -13.93 -5.38
N PRO A 22 1.01 -14.12 -4.06
CA PRO A 22 2.19 -14.63 -3.37
C PRO A 22 2.47 -16.07 -3.82
N ALA A 23 3.75 -16.42 -3.98
CA ALA A 23 4.16 -17.80 -4.19
C ALA A 23 3.89 -18.64 -2.93
N SER A 24 3.59 -19.92 -3.09
CA SER A 24 3.26 -20.82 -1.98
C SER A 24 4.41 -21.00 -0.97
N VAL A 25 5.66 -20.81 -1.40
CA VAL A 25 6.87 -20.95 -0.59
C VAL A 25 7.45 -19.61 -0.13
N SER A 26 6.82 -18.49 -0.48
CA SER A 26 7.23 -17.19 0.05
C SER A 26 7.13 -17.22 1.58
N SER A 27 7.85 -16.36 2.28
CA SER A 27 7.74 -16.20 3.74
C SER A 27 7.79 -14.74 4.19
N GLY A 28 8.29 -13.86 3.33
CA GLY A 28 8.32 -12.42 3.55
C GLY A 28 6.96 -11.75 3.32
N ALA A 29 6.83 -10.55 3.87
CA ALA A 29 5.67 -9.69 3.66
C ALA A 29 5.82 -8.90 2.35
N PHE A 30 4.68 -8.40 1.86
CA PHE A 30 4.63 -7.51 0.71
C PHE A 30 3.59 -6.42 0.96
N GLY A 31 3.49 -5.43 0.10
CA GLY A 31 2.51 -4.39 0.32
C GLY A 31 2.56 -3.24 -0.65
N ILE A 32 1.95 -2.15 -0.21
CA ILE A 32 1.85 -0.89 -0.93
C ILE A 32 2.39 0.20 -0.01
N PHE A 33 3.28 1.04 -0.53
CA PHE A 33 3.63 2.32 0.09
C PHE A 33 2.97 3.46 -0.69
N PHE A 34 2.61 4.53 0.02
CA PHE A 34 1.90 5.65 -0.56
C PHE A 34 2.13 6.93 0.22
N ARG A 35 1.99 8.08 -0.47
CA ARG A 35 2.37 9.41 0.03
C ARG A 35 3.78 9.44 0.63
N MET A 36 4.69 8.65 0.04
CA MET A 36 6.10 8.64 0.43
C MET A 36 6.75 9.96 0.02
N GLN A 37 7.33 10.64 1.00
CA GLN A 37 8.05 11.89 0.83
C GLN A 37 9.31 11.66 0.00
N THR A 38 9.73 12.69 -0.73
CA THR A 38 10.76 12.55 -1.76
C THR A 38 11.87 13.56 -1.56
N GLY A 39 13.10 13.13 -1.77
CA GLY A 39 14.31 13.94 -1.60
C GLY A 39 15.32 13.20 -0.74
N ALA A 40 16.57 13.68 -0.73
CA ALA A 40 17.70 12.96 -0.13
C ALA A 40 17.54 12.67 1.38
N ASN A 41 16.71 13.45 2.08
CA ASN A 41 16.53 13.38 3.53
C ASN A 41 15.08 13.06 3.94
N HIS A 42 14.26 12.60 2.99
CA HIS A 42 12.84 12.33 3.23
C HIS A 42 12.57 10.83 3.19
N GLN A 43 11.98 10.33 4.26
CA GLN A 43 11.65 8.91 4.45
C GLN A 43 10.17 8.72 4.81
N GLY A 44 9.44 9.81 5.00
CA GLY A 44 8.12 9.78 5.60
C GLY A 44 7.07 9.26 4.63
N GLY A 45 5.97 8.74 5.16
CA GLY A 45 4.84 8.32 4.33
C GLY A 45 4.01 7.27 5.04
N TYR A 46 3.37 6.42 4.24
CA TYR A 46 2.52 5.35 4.76
C TYR A 46 2.77 4.04 4.03
N SER A 47 2.46 2.95 4.72
CA SER A 47 2.47 1.61 4.12
C SER A 47 1.32 0.76 4.62
N PHE A 48 0.79 -0.08 3.74
CA PHE A 48 0.03 -1.28 4.12
C PHE A 48 0.90 -2.49 3.81
N ILE A 49 1.35 -3.18 4.85
CA ILE A 49 2.15 -4.39 4.75
C ILE A 49 1.27 -5.60 5.07
N ILE A 50 1.32 -6.59 4.21
CA ILE A 50 0.47 -7.76 4.18
C ILE A 50 1.36 -9.00 4.32
N GLN A 51 1.04 -9.82 5.31
CA GLN A 51 1.65 -11.12 5.52
C GLN A 51 0.96 -12.17 4.67
N GLN A 52 1.62 -13.30 4.43
CA GLN A 52 1.03 -14.42 3.70
C GLN A 52 -0.25 -14.99 4.32
N SER A 53 -0.39 -14.87 5.64
CA SER A 53 -1.60 -15.24 6.37
C SER A 53 -2.82 -14.38 5.99
N GLY A 54 -2.62 -13.31 5.22
CA GLY A 54 -3.59 -12.27 4.95
C GLY A 54 -3.72 -11.24 6.08
N SER A 55 -2.99 -11.42 7.19
CA SER A 55 -2.86 -10.38 8.20
C SER A 55 -2.21 -9.14 7.59
N TRP A 56 -2.74 -7.96 7.89
CA TRP A 56 -2.19 -6.71 7.39
C TRP A 56 -2.02 -5.68 8.50
N ASN A 57 -1.09 -4.77 8.27
CA ASN A 57 -0.83 -3.64 9.15
C ASN A 57 -0.62 -2.36 8.32
N GLY A 58 -1.39 -1.33 8.65
CA GLY A 58 -1.21 0.03 8.16
C GLY A 58 -0.31 0.84 9.09
N SER A 59 0.75 1.44 8.56
CA SER A 59 1.74 2.21 9.32
C SER A 59 1.94 3.62 8.75
N SER A 60 2.31 4.55 9.63
CA SER A 60 3.03 5.77 9.26
C SER A 60 4.54 5.53 9.36
N ILE A 61 5.31 6.13 8.47
CA ILE A 61 6.76 6.16 8.52
C ILE A 61 7.17 7.59 8.86
N ASP A 62 8.00 7.76 9.88
CA ASP A 62 8.51 9.07 10.28
C ASP A 62 9.54 9.59 9.27
N ASP A 63 9.46 10.87 8.95
CA ASP A 63 10.26 11.46 7.87
C ASP A 63 11.74 11.64 8.22
N GLY A 64 12.01 12.01 9.47
CA GLY A 64 13.38 12.25 9.92
C GLY A 64 14.14 10.96 10.21
N THR A 65 13.46 9.94 10.73
CA THR A 65 14.08 8.71 11.26
C THR A 65 13.84 7.47 10.41
N GLY A 66 12.87 7.50 9.49
CA GLY A 66 12.43 6.33 8.72
C GLY A 66 11.74 5.26 9.57
N GLN A 67 11.44 5.54 10.85
CA GLN A 67 10.84 4.56 11.74
C GLN A 67 9.36 4.37 11.46
N GLY A 68 8.95 3.11 11.32
CA GLY A 68 7.55 2.73 11.16
C GLY A 68 6.81 2.72 12.50
N ARG A 69 5.60 3.28 12.51
CA ARG A 69 4.63 3.19 13.62
C ARG A 69 3.34 2.60 13.11
N SER A 70 2.90 1.50 13.73
CA SER A 70 1.58 0.93 13.46
C SER A 70 0.48 1.92 13.82
N LEU A 71 -0.42 2.16 12.88
CA LEU A 71 -1.64 2.94 13.09
C LEU A 71 -2.81 2.01 13.41
N PHE A 72 -2.92 0.91 12.65
CA PHE A 72 -3.88 -0.15 12.89
C PHE A 72 -3.47 -1.41 12.11
N GLY A 73 -3.86 -2.58 12.59
CA GLY A 73 -3.70 -3.84 11.88
C GLY A 73 -4.83 -4.79 12.20
N ARG A 74 -5.05 -5.74 11.29
CA ARG A 74 -6.10 -6.74 11.43
C ARG A 74 -5.59 -8.11 11.01
N GLN A 75 -5.94 -9.12 11.80
CA GLN A 75 -5.74 -10.52 11.43
C GLN A 75 -6.63 -10.86 10.22
N GLY A 76 -6.08 -11.68 9.31
CA GLY A 76 -6.53 -11.75 7.93
C GLY A 76 -7.88 -12.39 7.66
N THR A 77 -8.55 -11.89 6.61
CA THR A 77 -9.38 -12.68 5.70
C THR A 77 -8.55 -12.91 4.42
N ALA A 78 -8.38 -14.17 4.04
CA ALA A 78 -7.25 -14.70 3.25
C ALA A 78 -6.95 -14.01 1.90
N LEU A 79 -5.66 -13.87 1.59
CA LEU A 79 -5.16 -13.80 0.21
C LEU A 79 -5.44 -15.16 -0.47
N ASN A 80 -5.93 -15.13 -1.70
CA ASN A 80 -6.12 -16.37 -2.46
C ASN A 80 -4.75 -16.98 -2.81
N SER A 81 -4.34 -18.02 -2.07
CA SER A 81 -3.06 -18.72 -2.29
C SER A 81 -3.00 -19.49 -3.62
N THR A 82 -4.14 -19.76 -4.24
CA THR A 82 -4.24 -20.51 -5.50
C THR A 82 -4.34 -19.60 -6.73
N GLY A 83 -4.67 -18.32 -6.54
CA GLY A 83 -5.02 -17.39 -7.60
C GLY A 83 -4.51 -15.97 -7.36
N PHE A 84 -5.00 -15.02 -8.14
CA PHE A 84 -4.77 -13.60 -7.88
C PHE A 84 -5.83 -13.07 -6.92
N THR A 85 -5.40 -12.18 -6.02
CA THR A 85 -6.27 -11.34 -5.18
C THR A 85 -6.16 -9.92 -5.69
N THR A 86 -7.29 -9.25 -5.95
CA THR A 86 -7.29 -7.80 -6.20
C THR A 86 -7.17 -7.09 -4.86
N ILE A 87 -6.21 -6.17 -4.76
CA ILE A 87 -6.05 -5.25 -3.64
C ILE A 87 -6.42 -3.86 -4.13
N ASP A 88 -7.39 -3.25 -3.46
CA ASP A 88 -7.74 -1.85 -3.64
C ASP A 88 -7.33 -1.08 -2.39
N LEU A 89 -6.55 -0.01 -2.59
CA LEU A 89 -6.27 0.98 -1.56
C LEU A 89 -6.92 2.29 -1.99
N VAL A 90 -7.93 2.72 -1.24
CA VAL A 90 -8.62 3.99 -1.45
C VAL A 90 -8.01 5.03 -0.51
N ILE A 91 -7.30 5.99 -1.08
CA ILE A 91 -6.71 7.14 -0.40
C ILE A 91 -7.64 8.34 -0.63
N GLN A 92 -8.28 8.85 0.43
CA GLN A 92 -9.15 10.01 0.33
C GLN A 92 -9.04 10.89 1.57
N GLY A 93 -8.57 12.13 1.39
CA GLY A 93 -8.24 13.04 2.47
C GLY A 93 -7.24 12.39 3.43
N ASP A 94 -7.63 12.26 4.69
CA ASP A 94 -6.81 11.66 5.74
C ASP A 94 -7.18 10.21 6.03
N THR A 95 -8.04 9.58 5.22
CA THR A 95 -8.52 8.20 5.43
C THR A 95 -8.07 7.27 4.31
N PHE A 96 -7.48 6.13 4.68
CA PHE A 96 -6.90 5.15 3.77
C PHE A 96 -7.58 3.80 4.00
N ARG A 97 -8.37 3.31 3.04
CA ARG A 97 -9.20 2.11 3.18
C ARG A 97 -8.69 0.98 2.31
N LEU A 98 -8.55 -0.21 2.89
CA LEU A 98 -8.05 -1.41 2.25
C LEU A 98 -9.20 -2.36 1.91
N TYR A 99 -9.19 -2.90 0.70
CA TYR A 99 -10.13 -3.90 0.21
C TYR A 99 -9.37 -5.07 -0.41
N PHE A 100 -9.91 -6.27 -0.22
CA PHE A 100 -9.47 -7.48 -0.90
C PHE A 100 -10.63 -8.04 -1.71
N ASN A 101 -10.45 -8.20 -3.01
CA ASN A 101 -11.50 -8.60 -3.96
C ASN A 101 -12.79 -7.78 -3.78
N GLY A 102 -12.67 -6.46 -3.60
CA GLY A 102 -13.80 -5.55 -3.34
C GLY A 102 -14.42 -5.63 -1.94
N ALA A 103 -14.02 -6.58 -1.09
CA ALA A 103 -14.50 -6.68 0.29
C ALA A 103 -13.69 -5.78 1.23
N ALA A 104 -14.38 -4.86 1.93
CA ALA A 104 -13.75 -3.93 2.87
C ALA A 104 -13.06 -4.67 4.03
N GLN A 105 -11.76 -4.41 4.20
CA GLN A 105 -10.95 -5.02 5.26
C GLN A 105 -10.82 -4.09 6.48
N GLY A 106 -10.86 -2.78 6.25
CA GLY A 106 -10.64 -1.74 7.23
C GLY A 106 -9.80 -0.62 6.65
N GLY A 107 -9.06 0.08 7.50
CA GLY A 107 -8.21 1.17 7.07
C GLY A 107 -7.51 1.85 8.23
N VAL A 108 -6.82 2.94 7.92
CA VAL A 108 -6.18 3.84 8.90
C VAL A 108 -6.55 5.27 8.55
N SER A 109 -6.32 6.19 9.48
CA SER A 109 -6.40 7.62 9.22
C SER A 109 -5.17 8.34 9.75
N SER A 110 -4.66 9.33 9.02
CA SER A 110 -3.53 10.16 9.43
C SER A 110 -3.43 11.44 8.60
N ILE A 111 -3.07 12.54 9.28
CA ILE A 111 -2.91 13.88 8.72
C ILE A 111 -1.46 14.21 8.32
N ASN A 112 -0.49 13.35 8.65
CA ASN A 112 0.94 13.67 8.59
C ASN A 112 1.45 13.99 7.18
N TYR A 113 0.92 13.31 6.17
CA TYR A 113 1.32 13.44 4.77
C TYR A 113 0.08 13.46 3.87
N SER A 114 -0.05 14.50 3.05
CA SER A 114 -1.18 14.71 2.13
C SER A 114 -0.90 14.30 0.68
N SER A 115 0.38 14.17 0.32
CA SER A 115 0.83 13.82 -1.03
C SER A 115 2.19 13.11 -0.98
N GLY A 116 2.61 12.54 -2.12
CA GLY A 116 3.91 11.89 -2.27
C GLY A 116 3.88 10.75 -3.27
N ASN A 117 4.96 9.99 -3.33
CA ASN A 117 5.08 8.84 -4.23
C ASN A 117 4.36 7.62 -3.68
N LEU A 118 4.12 6.67 -4.57
CA LEU A 118 3.49 5.39 -4.27
C LEU A 118 4.21 4.27 -5.02
N GLY A 119 3.99 3.06 -4.55
CA GLY A 119 4.54 1.87 -5.19
C GLY A 119 4.29 0.61 -4.39
N LEU A 120 4.89 -0.47 -4.89
CA LEU A 120 4.79 -1.80 -4.34
C LEU A 120 6.02 -2.08 -3.47
N ALA A 121 5.81 -2.76 -2.35
CA ALA A 121 6.86 -3.15 -1.40
C ALA A 121 6.97 -4.66 -1.31
N VAL A 122 8.20 -5.17 -1.19
CA VAL A 122 8.51 -6.58 -0.93
C VAL A 122 9.63 -6.64 0.09
N ASP A 123 9.44 -7.48 1.12
CA ASP A 123 10.45 -7.71 2.15
C ASP A 123 11.33 -8.91 1.80
N GLY A 124 12.43 -9.10 2.53
CA GLY A 124 13.30 -10.26 2.40
C GLY A 124 12.51 -11.57 2.52
N GLY A 125 12.70 -12.48 1.56
CA GLY A 125 11.96 -13.77 1.51
C GLY A 125 10.55 -13.68 0.94
N ALA A 126 10.10 -12.50 0.49
CA ALA A 126 8.86 -12.38 -0.28
C ALA A 126 9.09 -12.84 -1.74
N ASP A 127 8.18 -13.68 -2.24
CA ASP A 127 8.07 -14.01 -3.66
C ASP A 127 6.60 -13.80 -4.04
N VAL A 128 6.35 -12.80 -4.88
CA VAL A 128 5.00 -12.31 -5.18
C VAL A 128 4.95 -11.78 -6.61
N LEU A 129 3.90 -12.18 -7.32
CA LEU A 129 3.57 -11.66 -8.63
C LEU A 129 2.60 -10.49 -8.49
N PHE A 130 2.91 -9.38 -9.14
CA PHE A 130 2.02 -8.24 -9.29
C PHE A 130 1.64 -8.08 -10.77
N LYS A 131 0.37 -7.82 -11.05
CA LYS A 131 -0.10 -7.46 -12.40
C LYS A 131 -1.25 -6.47 -12.35
N ASN A 132 -1.52 -5.84 -13.50
CA ASN A 132 -2.64 -4.94 -13.68
C ASN A 132 -2.68 -3.81 -12.64
N LEU A 133 -1.52 -3.22 -12.32
CA LEU A 133 -1.45 -2.03 -11.48
C LEU A 133 -2.16 -0.87 -12.19
N ALA A 134 -3.18 -0.32 -11.55
CA ALA A 134 -3.95 0.81 -12.04
C ALA A 134 -4.10 1.87 -10.94
N ILE A 135 -4.19 3.13 -11.35
CA ILE A 135 -4.38 4.26 -10.44
C ILE A 135 -5.49 5.15 -10.99
N TYR A 136 -6.50 5.40 -10.17
CA TYR A 136 -7.69 6.17 -10.52
C TYR A 136 -7.75 7.42 -9.66
N SER A 137 -7.82 8.61 -10.25
CA SER A 137 -8.09 9.84 -9.49
C SER A 137 -9.51 9.83 -8.93
N LEU A 138 -9.67 10.27 -7.69
CA LEU A 138 -10.99 10.54 -7.12
C LEU A 138 -11.39 12.01 -7.34
N PRO A 139 -12.70 12.32 -7.37
CA PRO A 139 -13.21 13.69 -7.49
C PRO A 139 -12.80 14.59 -6.32
#